data_AF-A0AAW4H9E2-F1
#
_entry.id   AF-A0AAW4H9E2-F1
#
_cell.length_a   1.000
_cell.length_b   1.000
_cell.length_c   1.000
_cell.angle_alpha   90.00
_cell.angle_beta   90.00
_cell.angle_gamma   90.00
#
_symmetry.space_group_name_H-M   'P 1'
#
loop_
_entity.id
_entity.type
_entity.pdbx_description
1 polymer ?
#
loop_
_entity_poly.entity_id
_entity_poly.type
_entity_poly.pdbx_seq_one_letter_code
_entity_poly.pdbx_strand_id
1 'polypeptide(L)'
;MKKQFVAVTLLSILGSPTTSADTLPEQYAYQVALFNGDDLLYKHSSFTVDGNRFSNGTHIPYFIKTCEKKGTKTINKSAGKQFYQGVGYQIDVHAATVTFVETVIDESTYIEPQKDEFNLCMNTGEPQEKEYKYNAIFDLKVQGVQQFTFDNNRRVEIIVQKEG
;
A
#
# COMPACT_ATOMS: atom_id res chain seq x y z
N MET A 1 43.97 -72.59 -36.32
CA MET A 1 43.26 -71.29 -36.45
C MET A 1 42.56 -70.98 -35.13
N LYS A 2 43.06 -70.01 -34.35
CA LYS A 2 42.39 -69.53 -33.12
C LYS A 2 41.60 -68.27 -33.49
N LYS A 3 40.28 -68.29 -33.30
CA LYS A 3 39.39 -67.14 -33.54
C LYS A 3 39.43 -66.24 -32.30
N GLN A 4 39.89 -65.01 -32.46
CA GLN A 4 39.73 -63.96 -31.45
C GLN A 4 38.29 -63.44 -31.52
N PHE A 5 37.62 -63.39 -30.37
CA PHE A 5 36.40 -62.62 -30.18
C PHE A 5 36.79 -61.18 -29.87
N VAL A 6 36.39 -60.25 -30.73
CA VAL A 6 36.37 -58.82 -30.40
C VAL A 6 34.94 -58.50 -29.97
N ALA A 7 34.75 -58.23 -28.68
CA ALA A 7 33.55 -57.61 -28.17
C ALA A 7 33.57 -56.13 -28.59
N VAL A 8 32.66 -55.73 -29.47
CA VAL A 8 32.41 -54.32 -29.77
C VAL A 8 31.24 -53.89 -28.90
N THR A 9 31.55 -53.24 -27.79
CA THR A 9 30.58 -52.54 -26.94
C THR A 9 30.12 -51.30 -27.69
N LEU A 10 28.89 -51.31 -28.21
CA LEU A 10 28.26 -50.14 -28.80
C LEU A 10 27.82 -49.21 -27.65
N LEU A 11 28.68 -48.29 -27.22
CA LEU A 11 28.24 -47.13 -26.43
C LEU A 11 27.44 -46.22 -27.37
N SER A 12 26.13 -46.38 -27.36
CA SER A 12 25.21 -45.35 -27.85
C SER A 12 25.25 -44.19 -26.85
N ILE A 13 26.16 -43.24 -27.10
CA ILE A 13 26.06 -41.91 -26.51
C ILE A 13 24.87 -41.26 -27.23
N LEU A 14 23.68 -41.43 -26.65
CA LEU A 14 22.55 -40.54 -26.87
C LEU A 14 23.07 -39.14 -26.52
N GLY A 15 23.40 -38.36 -27.56
CA GLY A 15 23.62 -36.93 -27.41
C GLY A 15 22.32 -36.33 -26.89
N SER A 16 22.28 -36.05 -25.59
CA SER A 16 21.29 -35.13 -25.05
C SER A 16 21.38 -33.86 -25.91
N PRO A 17 20.27 -33.35 -26.48
CA PRO A 17 20.31 -31.99 -26.97
C PRO A 17 20.82 -31.15 -25.81
N THR A 18 21.80 -30.29 -26.06
CA THR A 18 22.05 -29.17 -25.17
C THR A 18 20.74 -28.41 -25.13
N THR A 19 19.89 -28.72 -24.14
CA THR A 19 18.87 -27.80 -23.67
C THR A 19 19.66 -26.54 -23.39
N SER A 20 19.57 -25.58 -24.31
CA SER A 20 19.91 -24.20 -24.05
C SER A 20 19.37 -23.94 -22.65
N ALA A 21 20.23 -23.56 -21.72
CA ALA A 21 19.79 -23.09 -20.43
C ALA A 21 18.76 -22.00 -20.76
N ASP A 22 17.48 -22.32 -20.54
CA ASP A 22 16.40 -21.36 -20.62
C ASP A 22 16.87 -20.20 -19.77
N THR A 23 17.03 -19.03 -20.39
CA THR A 23 17.30 -17.79 -19.68
C THR A 23 16.28 -17.73 -18.56
N LEU A 24 16.75 -17.78 -17.31
CA LEU A 24 15.89 -17.59 -16.13
C LEU A 24 14.99 -16.38 -16.42
N PRO A 25 13.67 -16.46 -16.13
CA PRO A 25 12.78 -15.34 -16.36
C PRO A 25 13.36 -14.11 -15.69
N GLU A 26 13.37 -12.97 -16.38
CA GLU A 26 13.89 -11.72 -15.83
C GLU A 26 13.09 -11.39 -14.56
N GLN A 27 13.78 -11.42 -13.42
CA GLN A 27 13.20 -11.06 -12.14
C GLN A 27 13.45 -9.57 -11.89
N TYR A 28 12.48 -8.91 -11.27
CA TYR A 28 12.55 -7.48 -10.95
C TYR A 28 12.15 -7.29 -9.49
N ALA A 29 12.96 -6.52 -8.78
CA ALA A 29 12.64 -5.99 -7.47
C ALA A 29 12.11 -4.56 -7.64
N TYR A 30 11.21 -4.16 -6.76
CA TYR A 30 10.76 -2.78 -6.73
C TYR A 30 10.63 -2.22 -5.31
N GLN A 31 10.69 -0.90 -5.24
CA GLN A 31 10.51 -0.12 -4.02
C GLN A 31 9.43 0.91 -4.25
N VAL A 32 8.61 1.17 -3.22
CA VAL A 32 7.55 2.18 -3.28
C VAL A 32 7.80 3.22 -2.20
N ALA A 33 7.71 4.48 -2.59
CA ALA A 33 7.76 5.62 -1.68
C ALA A 33 6.54 6.52 -1.92
N LEU A 34 5.87 6.94 -0.83
CA LEU A 34 4.75 7.87 -0.85
C LEU A 34 5.18 9.19 -0.20
N PHE A 35 4.88 10.29 -0.87
CA PHE A 35 5.19 11.63 -0.46
C PHE A 35 3.93 12.51 -0.36
N ASN A 36 3.97 13.46 0.57
CA ASN A 36 3.08 14.62 0.62
C ASN A 36 3.87 15.86 0.22
N GLY A 37 3.73 16.31 -1.04
CA GLY A 37 4.71 17.27 -1.59
C GLY A 37 6.12 16.68 -1.54
N ASP A 38 6.99 17.26 -0.73
CA ASP A 38 8.38 16.79 -0.54
C ASP A 38 8.58 15.90 0.71
N ASP A 39 7.57 15.81 1.58
CA ASP A 39 7.66 15.02 2.82
C ASP A 39 7.44 13.54 2.54
N LEU A 40 8.43 12.70 2.87
CA LEU A 40 8.30 11.24 2.78
C LEU A 40 7.39 10.72 3.90
N LEU A 41 6.18 10.27 3.52
CA LEU A 41 5.22 9.67 4.45
C LEU A 41 5.50 8.20 4.70
N TYR A 42 5.94 7.49 3.66
CA TYR A 42 6.08 6.06 3.70
C TYR A 42 7.10 5.56 2.68
N LYS A 43 7.89 4.55 3.06
CA LYS A 43 8.79 3.83 2.16
C LYS A 43 8.82 2.36 2.49
N HIS A 44 8.77 1.52 1.46
CA HIS A 44 9.04 0.09 1.57
C HIS A 44 9.89 -0.39 0.41
N SER A 45 10.72 -1.39 0.69
CA SER A 45 11.70 -1.91 -0.25
C SER A 45 11.57 -3.43 -0.39
N SER A 46 12.07 -3.94 -1.52
CA SER A 46 12.34 -5.36 -1.74
C SER A 46 11.11 -6.26 -1.85
N PHE A 47 10.11 -5.78 -2.58
CA PHE A 47 9.00 -6.64 -2.98
C PHE A 47 9.39 -7.52 -4.17
N THR A 48 9.11 -8.82 -4.07
CA THR A 48 9.47 -9.83 -5.10
C THR A 48 8.30 -10.76 -5.48
N VAL A 49 7.13 -10.63 -4.85
CA VAL A 49 6.02 -11.60 -4.95
C VAL A 49 4.66 -10.95 -5.20
N ASP A 50 3.72 -11.75 -5.72
CA ASP A 50 2.33 -11.38 -6.00
C ASP A 50 1.61 -10.83 -4.76
N GLY A 51 0.97 -9.67 -4.93
CA GLY A 51 0.00 -9.11 -3.99
C GLY A 51 0.58 -8.76 -2.62
N ASN A 52 1.33 -7.67 -2.53
CA ASN A 52 1.80 -7.18 -1.22
C ASN A 52 0.83 -6.16 -0.65
N ARG A 53 0.39 -6.38 0.60
CA ARG A 53 -0.46 -5.45 1.35
C ARG A 53 0.23 -4.98 2.61
N PHE A 54 0.00 -3.73 2.96
CA PHE A 54 0.46 -3.14 4.20
C PHE A 54 -0.44 -1.97 4.57
N SER A 55 -0.53 -1.69 5.86
CA SER A 55 -1.16 -0.49 6.37
C SER A 55 -0.45 -0.03 7.63
N ASN A 56 -0.25 1.28 7.75
CA ASN A 56 0.12 1.93 8.99
C ASN A 56 -0.96 2.94 9.33
N GLY A 57 -1.73 2.64 10.36
CA GLY A 57 -2.73 3.56 10.88
C GLY A 57 -2.81 3.49 12.39
N THR A 58 -3.22 4.61 12.96
CA THR A 58 -3.34 4.83 14.39
C THR A 58 -4.75 5.28 14.72
N HIS A 59 -5.22 4.87 15.89
CA HIS A 59 -6.48 5.41 16.41
C HIS A 59 -6.21 6.76 17.03
N ILE A 60 -6.92 7.78 16.55
CA ILE A 60 -6.89 9.12 17.09
C ILE A 60 -8.16 9.31 17.94
N PRO A 61 -8.01 9.57 19.25
CA PRO A 61 -9.15 9.85 20.10
C PRO A 61 -9.65 11.28 19.88
N TYR A 62 -10.96 11.42 19.68
CA TYR A 62 -11.64 12.71 19.60
C TYR A 62 -12.71 12.81 20.69
N PHE A 63 -12.75 13.95 21.36
CA PHE A 63 -13.83 14.26 22.29
C PHE A 63 -14.98 14.90 21.52
N ILE A 64 -16.08 14.17 21.39
CA ILE A 64 -17.29 14.69 20.79
C ILE A 64 -18.22 15.11 21.90
N LYS A 65 -18.63 16.38 21.85
CA LYS A 65 -19.68 16.88 22.70
C LYS A 65 -21.02 16.40 22.12
N THR A 66 -21.55 15.32 22.69
CA THR A 66 -22.91 14.87 22.36
C THR A 66 -23.89 15.47 23.36
N CYS A 67 -25.09 15.80 22.88
CA CYS A 67 -26.14 16.26 23.76
C CYS A 67 -27.28 15.26 23.79
N GLU A 68 -27.81 15.03 24.99
CA GLU A 68 -29.04 14.25 25.17
C GLU A 68 -30.09 15.09 25.90
N LYS A 69 -31.35 14.91 25.49
CA LYS A 69 -32.48 15.51 26.18
C LYS A 69 -32.87 14.62 27.36
N LYS A 70 -32.81 15.17 28.58
CA LYS A 70 -33.21 14.49 29.80
C LYS A 70 -34.34 15.28 30.48
N GLY A 71 -35.58 14.86 30.22
CA GLY A 71 -36.77 15.59 30.64
C GLY A 71 -36.92 16.92 29.89
N THR A 72 -37.04 18.04 30.62
CA THR A 72 -37.09 19.40 30.05
C THR A 72 -35.72 20.04 29.85
N LYS A 73 -34.64 19.39 30.29
CA LYS A 73 -33.27 19.90 30.19
C LYS A 73 -32.50 19.18 29.10
N THR A 74 -31.59 19.90 28.44
CA THR A 74 -30.56 19.31 27.59
C THR A 74 -29.28 19.22 28.39
N ILE A 75 -28.67 18.03 28.44
CA ILE A 75 -27.43 17.80 29.19
C ILE A 75 -26.29 17.46 28.23
N ASN A 76 -25.10 17.92 28.58
CA ASN A 76 -23.87 17.58 27.88
C ASN A 76 -23.43 16.16 28.31
N LYS A 77 -23.19 15.32 27.31
CA LYS A 77 -22.55 14.01 27.46
C LYS A 77 -21.28 14.03 26.62
N SER A 78 -20.16 14.38 27.25
CA SER A 78 -18.85 14.19 26.63
C SER A 78 -18.66 12.70 26.38
N ALA A 79 -18.51 12.32 25.11
CA ALA A 79 -18.20 10.96 24.71
C ALA A 79 -16.90 10.98 23.89
N GLY A 80 -15.96 10.10 24.24
CA GLY A 80 -14.80 9.86 23.39
C GLY A 80 -15.22 8.97 22.22
N LYS A 81 -14.94 9.40 20.99
CA LYS A 81 -15.00 8.57 19.79
C LYS A 81 -13.59 8.38 19.27
N GLN A 82 -13.25 7.18 18.85
CA GLN A 82 -11.96 6.91 18.23
C GLN A 82 -12.17 6.88 16.72
N PHE A 83 -11.27 7.53 16.00
CA PHE A 83 -11.22 7.50 14.55
C PHE A 83 -9.90 6.87 14.09
N TYR A 84 -9.94 6.12 13.00
CA TYR A 84 -8.79 5.53 12.36
C TYR A 84 -8.20 6.50 11.33
N GLN A 85 -6.93 6.84 11.49
CA GLN A 85 -6.18 7.63 10.51
C GLN A 85 -4.96 6.83 10.08
N GLY A 86 -4.69 6.79 8.77
CA GLY A 86 -3.55 6.01 8.30
C GLY A 86 -3.44 5.91 6.78
N VAL A 87 -2.41 5.18 6.37
CA VAL A 87 -2.16 4.86 4.97
C VAL A 87 -2.07 3.35 4.81
N GLY A 88 -2.72 2.84 3.77
CA GLY A 88 -2.65 1.46 3.32
C GLY A 88 -2.21 1.41 1.87
N TYR A 89 -1.52 0.34 1.49
CA TYR A 89 -1.21 0.07 0.09
C TYR A 89 -1.41 -1.40 -0.24
N GLN A 90 -1.73 -1.62 -1.51
CA GLN A 90 -1.75 -2.92 -2.16
C GLN A 90 -0.96 -2.80 -3.45
N ILE A 91 -0.02 -3.70 -3.67
CA ILE A 91 0.80 -3.74 -4.88
C ILE A 91 0.53 -5.06 -5.59
N ASP A 92 0.10 -4.93 -6.84
CA ASP A 92 -0.14 -6.04 -7.75
C ASP A 92 0.92 -5.99 -8.85
N VAL A 93 1.87 -6.94 -8.78
CA VAL A 93 2.98 -7.03 -9.73
C VAL A 93 2.50 -7.57 -11.06
N HIS A 94 1.59 -8.55 -11.05
CA HIS A 94 1.05 -9.12 -12.29
C HIS A 94 0.34 -8.06 -13.15
N ALA A 95 -0.43 -7.18 -12.50
CA ALA A 95 -1.11 -6.08 -13.16
C ALA A 95 -0.28 -4.79 -13.25
N ALA A 96 0.99 -4.82 -12.83
CA ALA A 96 1.88 -3.66 -12.73
C ALA A 96 1.18 -2.42 -12.15
N THR A 97 0.44 -2.62 -11.06
CA THR A 97 -0.44 -1.62 -10.46
C THR A 97 -0.12 -1.46 -8.97
N VAL A 98 0.04 -0.22 -8.53
CA VAL A 98 0.08 0.17 -7.12
C VAL A 98 -1.22 0.85 -6.76
N THR A 99 -1.93 0.32 -5.77
CA THR A 99 -3.07 0.97 -5.14
C THR A 99 -2.62 1.52 -3.79
N PHE A 100 -2.93 2.78 -3.49
CA PHE A 100 -2.85 3.28 -2.12
C PHE A 100 -4.22 3.79 -1.66
N VAL A 101 -4.49 3.57 -0.38
CA VAL A 101 -5.67 4.03 0.33
C VAL A 101 -5.18 4.90 1.47
N GLU A 102 -5.70 6.11 1.55
CA GLU A 102 -5.41 7.05 2.63
C GLU A 102 -6.70 7.32 3.38
N THR A 103 -6.70 7.06 4.68
CA THR A 103 -7.78 7.45 5.58
C THR A 103 -7.38 8.72 6.29
N VAL A 104 -8.15 9.78 6.07
CA VAL A 104 -8.01 11.06 6.79
C VAL A 104 -9.24 11.31 7.64
N ILE A 105 -9.08 12.16 8.64
CA ILE A 105 -10.19 12.66 9.46
C ILE A 105 -10.65 13.96 8.81
N ASP A 106 -11.89 13.97 8.35
CA ASP A 106 -12.58 15.16 7.86
C ASP A 106 -13.22 15.90 9.03
N GLU A 107 -12.66 17.07 9.32
CA GLU A 107 -13.12 17.99 10.35
C GLU A 107 -13.94 19.16 9.78
N SER A 108 -14.28 19.15 8.48
CA SER A 108 -14.97 20.27 7.83
C SER A 108 -16.31 20.66 8.48
N THR A 109 -16.96 19.71 9.15
CA THR A 109 -18.18 19.94 9.94
C THR A 109 -17.94 19.96 11.45
N TYR A 110 -16.73 19.62 11.91
CA TYR A 110 -16.35 19.65 13.32
C TYR A 110 -15.98 21.08 13.72
N ILE A 111 -16.51 21.50 14.85
CA ILE A 111 -16.20 22.80 15.44
C ILE A 111 -15.82 22.50 16.88
N GLU A 112 -14.58 22.80 17.28
CA GLU A 112 -14.19 22.60 18.68
C GLU A 112 -15.04 23.54 19.57
N PRO A 113 -15.69 23.04 20.64
CA PRO A 113 -16.54 23.88 21.48
C PRO A 113 -15.73 25.00 22.16
N GLN A 114 -16.20 26.25 22.09
CA GLN A 114 -15.63 27.35 22.89
C GLN A 114 -16.08 27.32 24.36
N LYS A 115 -15.35 28.02 25.25
CA LYS A 115 -15.51 27.97 26.72
C LYS A 115 -16.96 28.18 27.21
N ASP A 116 -17.70 29.08 26.59
CA ASP A 116 -19.10 29.42 26.87
C ASP A 116 -20.09 28.50 26.15
N GLU A 117 -19.70 27.98 24.99
CA GLU A 117 -20.41 26.91 24.28
C GLU A 117 -20.34 25.57 25.03
N PHE A 118 -19.54 25.39 26.08
CA PHE A 118 -19.66 24.21 26.95
C PHE A 118 -21.00 24.16 27.67
N ASN A 119 -21.61 25.32 27.96
CA ASN A 119 -22.91 25.43 28.64
C ASN A 119 -24.09 25.36 27.67
N LEU A 120 -23.92 25.84 26.44
CA LEU A 120 -24.93 25.76 25.40
C LEU A 120 -24.75 24.43 24.66
N CYS A 121 -25.80 23.65 24.51
CA CYS A 121 -25.75 22.43 23.71
C CYS A 121 -25.73 22.80 22.21
N MET A 122 -24.62 23.35 21.74
CA MET A 122 -24.41 23.69 20.34
C MET A 122 -23.88 22.46 19.61
N ASN A 123 -24.48 22.17 18.48
CA ASN A 123 -24.27 20.97 17.67
C ASN A 123 -22.96 21.11 16.89
N THR A 124 -21.83 20.89 17.58
CA THR A 124 -20.52 20.74 16.94
C THR A 124 -20.57 19.44 16.16
N GLY A 125 -20.52 19.48 14.82
CA GLY A 125 -20.66 18.26 14.00
C GLY A 125 -19.64 17.19 14.36
N GLU A 126 -19.89 15.93 14.03
CA GLU A 126 -18.92 14.86 14.29
C GLU A 126 -17.84 14.85 13.21
N PRO A 127 -16.54 14.68 13.56
CA PRO A 127 -15.53 14.32 12.58
C PRO A 127 -15.93 13.04 11.85
N GLN A 128 -15.49 12.90 10.60
CA GLN A 128 -15.76 11.71 9.79
C GLN A 128 -14.46 11.12 9.26
N GLU A 129 -14.37 9.80 9.23
CA GLU A 129 -13.32 9.13 8.44
C GLU A 129 -13.66 9.23 6.96
N LYS A 130 -12.71 9.71 6.16
CA LYS A 130 -12.78 9.68 4.71
C LYS A 130 -11.63 8.85 4.17
N GLU A 131 -11.98 7.85 3.38
CA GLU A 131 -11.03 7.04 2.65
C GLU A 131 -10.89 7.54 1.21
N TYR A 132 -9.65 7.73 0.79
CA TYR A 132 -9.31 8.07 -0.59
C TYR A 132 -8.47 6.96 -1.19
N LYS A 133 -8.91 6.45 -2.35
CA LYS A 133 -8.22 5.40 -3.09
C LYS A 133 -7.63 5.95 -4.37
N TYR A 134 -6.39 5.58 -4.63
CA TYR A 134 -5.62 6.04 -5.77
C TYR A 134 -4.85 4.87 -6.38
N ASN A 135 -4.72 4.86 -7.70
CA ASN A 135 -4.03 3.78 -8.42
C ASN A 135 -2.98 4.37 -9.37
N ALA A 136 -1.80 3.76 -9.41
CA ALA A 136 -0.74 4.04 -10.37
C ALA A 136 -0.43 2.76 -11.15
N ILE A 137 -0.35 2.87 -12.48
CA ILE A 137 0.08 1.78 -13.37
C ILE A 137 1.50 2.09 -13.80
N PHE A 138 2.43 1.16 -13.58
CA PHE A 138 3.86 1.33 -13.85
C PHE A 138 4.37 0.27 -14.81
N ASP A 139 5.55 0.47 -15.40
CA ASP A 139 6.15 -0.49 -16.33
C ASP A 139 7.28 -1.26 -15.64
N LEU A 140 7.14 -2.58 -15.50
CA LEU A 140 8.15 -3.45 -14.91
C LEU A 140 9.46 -3.52 -15.72
N LYS A 141 9.43 -3.15 -17.00
CA LYS A 141 10.60 -3.21 -17.88
C LYS A 141 11.41 -1.92 -17.87
N VAL A 142 10.81 -0.82 -17.43
CA VAL A 142 11.48 0.49 -17.35
C VAL A 142 12.18 0.60 -16.01
N GLN A 143 13.49 0.34 -16.03
CA GLN A 143 14.35 0.47 -14.85
C GLN A 143 14.48 1.93 -14.42
N GLY A 144 14.64 2.14 -13.11
CA GLY A 144 14.77 3.46 -12.50
C GLY A 144 13.48 3.92 -11.82
N VAL A 145 13.39 5.23 -11.59
CA VAL A 145 12.29 5.85 -10.82
C VAL A 145 11.16 6.23 -11.76
N GLN A 146 9.96 5.74 -11.47
CA GLN A 146 8.71 6.12 -12.11
C GLN A 146 7.86 6.90 -11.10
N GLN A 147 7.43 8.11 -11.48
CA GLN A 147 6.74 9.04 -10.59
C GLN A 147 5.28 9.25 -11.01
N PHE A 148 4.38 9.24 -10.04
CA PHE A 148 2.95 9.42 -10.21
C PHE A 148 2.45 10.46 -9.21
N THR A 149 1.84 11.54 -9.70
CA THR A 149 1.30 12.60 -8.83
C THR A 149 -0.22 12.61 -8.94
N PHE A 150 -0.89 12.79 -7.81
CA PHE A 150 -2.34 12.80 -7.68
C PHE A 150 -2.85 14.20 -7.32
N ASP A 151 -4.14 14.45 -7.55
CA ASP A 151 -4.77 15.77 -7.38
C ASP A 151 -4.68 16.31 -5.94
N ASN A 152 -4.48 15.45 -4.95
CA ASN A 152 -4.28 15.81 -3.54
C ASN A 152 -2.81 16.09 -3.17
N ASN A 153 -1.95 16.38 -4.16
CA ASN A 153 -0.50 16.58 -4.02
C ASN A 153 0.26 15.36 -3.46
N ARG A 154 -0.35 14.17 -3.44
CA ARG A 154 0.38 12.94 -3.15
C ARG A 154 1.25 12.59 -4.34
N ARG A 155 2.49 12.20 -4.09
CA ARG A 155 3.39 11.65 -5.09
C ARG A 155 3.76 10.23 -4.68
N VAL A 156 3.62 9.29 -5.60
CA VAL A 156 4.12 7.92 -5.47
C VAL A 156 5.30 7.76 -6.40
N GLU A 157 6.41 7.27 -5.85
CA GLU A 157 7.59 6.88 -6.61
C GLU A 157 7.76 5.37 -6.55
N ILE A 158 7.93 4.76 -7.72
CA ILE A 158 8.16 3.32 -7.87
C ILE A 158 9.54 3.16 -8.50
N ILE A 159 10.44 2.52 -7.78
CA ILE A 159 11.80 2.26 -8.24
C ILE A 159 11.86 0.81 -8.71
N VAL A 160 12.08 0.57 -10.00
CA VAL A 160 12.17 -0.77 -10.57
C VAL A 160 13.63 -1.11 -10.86
N GLN A 161 14.07 -2.27 -10.41
CA GLN A 161 15.44 -2.78 -10.59
C GLN A 161 15.38 -4.24 -11.06
N LYS A 162 16.20 -4.59 -12.03
CA LYS A 162 16.36 -5.99 -12.45
C LYS A 162 17.19 -6.74 -11.41
N GLU A 163 16.71 -7.90 -10.99
CA GLU A 163 17.48 -8.81 -10.14
C GLU A 163 18.58 -9.48 -10.96
N GLY A 164 19.77 -9.59 -10.36
CA GLY A 164 21.00 -10.06 -11.01
C GLY A 164 21.20 -11.56 -10.93
#